data_AF-A0A8C6VUG7-F1
#
_entry.id   AF-A0A8C6VUG7-F1
#
_cell.length_a   1.000
_cell.length_b   1.000
_cell.length_c   1.000
_cell.angle_alpha   90.00
_cell.angle_beta   90.00
_cell.angle_gamma   90.00
#
_symmetry.space_group_name_H-M   'P 1'
#
loop_
_entity.id
_entity.type
_entity.pdbx_description
1 polymer ?
#
loop_
_entity_poly.entity_id
_entity_poly.type
_entity_poly.pdbx_seq_one_letter_code
_entity_poly.pdbx_strand_id
1 'polypeptide(L)'
;MTPLQEAMENLIKVFYRYSGKEGDKYKLNKKEMRNMLQEELAEFLTGSNDSAVVENIMRDLDENKDGEVDFQEFVVLVAALTVACNDFFVDREGQKWIKYNGNELPINANIVKLNKI
;
A
#
# COMPACT_ATOMS: atom_id res chain seq x y z
N MET A 1 6.02 22.73 -6.46
CA MET A 1 6.47 21.62 -5.59
C MET A 1 7.04 20.52 -6.49
N THR A 2 8.04 19.78 -6.02
CA THR A 2 8.50 18.58 -6.74
C THR A 2 7.56 17.41 -6.47
N PRO A 3 7.51 16.38 -7.33
CA PRO A 3 6.62 15.23 -7.11
C PRO A 3 6.81 14.55 -5.74
N LEU A 4 8.05 14.48 -5.26
CA LEU A 4 8.35 13.92 -3.94
C LEU A 4 7.80 14.79 -2.81
N GLN A 5 7.94 16.11 -2.91
CA GLN A 5 7.38 17.03 -1.92
C GLN A 5 5.84 16.96 -1.89
N GLU A 6 5.21 16.82 -3.06
CA GLU A 6 3.76 16.66 -3.17
C GLU A 6 3.28 15.34 -2.56
N ALA A 7 4.01 14.24 -2.79
CA ALA A 7 3.72 12.96 -2.15
C ALA A 7 3.81 13.05 -0.61
N MET A 8 4.86 13.68 -0.09
CA MET A 8 5.00 13.92 1.35
C MET A 8 3.87 14.79 1.91
N GLU A 9 3.49 15.86 1.20
CA GLU A 9 2.36 16.71 1.60
C GLU A 9 1.04 15.93 1.61
N ASN A 10 0.81 15.09 0.61
CA ASN A 10 -0.39 14.27 0.53
C ASN A 10 -0.46 13.23 1.66
N LEU A 11 0.66 12.60 2.03
CA LEU A 11 0.71 11.69 3.19
C LEU A 11 0.33 12.40 4.49
N ILE A 12 0.88 13.61 4.70
CA ILE A 12 0.55 14.44 5.87
C ILE A 12 -0.94 14.80 5.87
N LYS A 13 -1.49 15.22 4.71
CA LYS A 13 -2.90 15.55 4.57
C LYS A 13 -3.82 14.38 4.85
N VAL A 14 -3.47 13.18 4.36
CA VAL A 14 -4.24 11.97 4.62
C VAL A 14 -4.26 11.68 6.12
N PHE A 15 -3.12 11.69 6.80
CA PHE A 15 -3.08 11.44 8.24
C PHE A 15 -4.01 12.41 9.02
N TYR A 16 -3.84 13.72 8.81
CA TYR A 16 -4.62 14.75 9.50
C TYR A 16 -6.08 14.86 9.02
N ARG A 17 -6.46 14.21 7.90
CA ARG A 17 -7.85 14.07 7.49
C ARG A 17 -8.61 13.09 8.39
N TYR A 18 -7.92 12.11 8.96
CA TYR A 18 -8.53 11.09 9.80
C TYR A 18 -8.26 11.28 11.30
N SER A 19 -7.12 11.84 11.69
CA SER A 19 -6.79 12.12 13.09
C SER A 19 -7.59 13.28 13.68
N GLY A 20 -7.76 13.30 14.99
CA GLY A 20 -8.38 14.41 15.70
C GLY A 20 -9.86 14.62 15.45
N LYS A 21 -10.56 13.62 14.88
CA LYS A 21 -12.02 13.58 14.89
C LYS A 21 -12.52 13.30 16.30
N GLU A 22 -11.81 12.47 17.05
CA GLU A 22 -12.05 12.12 18.45
C GLU A 22 -10.71 11.89 19.18
N GLY A 23 -10.48 12.55 20.34
CA GLY A 23 -9.27 12.34 21.14
C GLY A 23 -8.10 13.24 20.74
N ASP A 24 -6.89 12.68 20.63
CA ASP A 24 -5.67 13.43 20.27
C ASP A 24 -5.64 13.75 18.77
N LYS A 25 -5.42 15.02 18.43
CA LYS A 25 -5.33 15.46 17.02
C LYS A 25 -4.08 15.00 16.29
N TYR A 26 -3.07 14.55 17.01
CA TYR A 26 -1.80 14.09 16.45
C TYR A 26 -1.71 12.57 16.36
N LYS A 27 -2.78 11.87 16.73
CA LYS A 27 -2.84 10.40 16.72
C LYS A 27 -4.14 9.91 16.11
N LEU A 28 -4.10 8.70 15.60
CA LEU A 28 -5.26 7.98 15.12
C LEU A 28 -5.69 7.00 16.20
N ASN A 29 -6.89 7.18 16.72
CA ASN A 29 -7.50 6.14 17.54
C ASN A 29 -7.97 4.98 16.66
N LYS A 30 -8.37 3.86 17.29
CA LYS A 30 -8.80 2.64 16.59
C LYS A 30 -9.90 2.85 15.56
N LYS A 31 -10.86 3.74 15.83
CA LYS A 31 -11.99 4.04 14.93
C LYS A 31 -11.52 4.88 13.74
N GLU A 32 -10.71 5.90 14.00
CA GLU A 32 -10.14 6.75 12.96
C GLU A 32 -9.24 5.96 12.01
N MET A 33 -8.39 5.10 12.57
CA MET A 33 -7.53 4.22 11.81
C MET A 33 -8.33 3.25 10.94
N ARG A 34 -9.39 2.64 11.50
CA ARG A 34 -10.29 1.78 10.72
C ARG A 34 -10.86 2.51 9.50
N ASN A 35 -11.33 3.74 9.69
CA ASN A 35 -11.91 4.54 8.61
C ASN A 35 -10.86 4.88 7.55
N MET A 36 -9.65 5.28 7.96
CA MET A 36 -8.55 5.57 7.04
C MET A 36 -8.18 4.34 6.20
N LEU A 37 -8.01 3.17 6.84
CA LEU A 37 -7.71 1.93 6.15
C LEU A 37 -8.81 1.56 5.14
N GLN A 38 -10.08 1.71 5.53
CA GLN A 38 -11.22 1.39 4.66
C GLN A 38 -11.39 2.34 3.49
N GLU A 39 -11.10 3.63 3.65
CA GLU A 39 -11.29 4.63 2.60
C GLU A 39 -10.08 4.76 1.67
N GLU A 40 -8.87 4.79 2.22
CA GLU A 40 -7.64 5.04 1.46
C GLU A 40 -6.99 3.74 0.94
N LEU A 41 -7.23 2.60 1.60
CA LEU A 41 -6.59 1.31 1.29
C LEU A 41 -7.58 0.20 0.95
N ALA A 42 -8.82 0.54 0.59
CA ALA A 42 -9.90 -0.41 0.29
C ALA A 42 -9.48 -1.54 -0.67
N GLU A 43 -8.73 -1.20 -1.72
CA GLU A 43 -8.29 -2.14 -2.75
C GLU A 43 -7.22 -3.11 -2.24
N PHE A 44 -6.31 -2.64 -1.39
CA PHE A 44 -5.28 -3.46 -0.73
C PHE A 44 -5.89 -4.37 0.35
N LEU A 45 -7.00 -3.94 0.91
CA LEU A 45 -7.68 -4.54 2.05
C LEU A 45 -8.95 -5.31 1.63
N THR A 46 -9.04 -5.74 0.37
CA THR A 46 -10.17 -6.52 -0.17
C THR A 46 -10.34 -7.84 0.60
N GLY A 47 -11.11 -7.78 1.69
CA GLY A 47 -11.36 -8.90 2.62
C GLY A 47 -11.20 -8.55 4.11
N SER A 48 -10.56 -7.44 4.46
CA SER A 48 -10.21 -7.08 5.85
C SER A 48 -11.23 -6.18 6.56
N ASN A 49 -12.51 -6.25 6.17
CA ASN A 49 -13.59 -5.66 6.97
C ASN A 49 -13.75 -6.34 8.34
N ASP A 50 -13.00 -7.41 8.56
CA ASP A 50 -12.89 -8.09 9.83
C ASP A 50 -12.19 -7.19 10.87
N SER A 51 -12.89 -6.96 11.99
CA SER A 51 -12.37 -6.15 13.11
C SER A 51 -11.01 -6.68 13.59
N ALA A 52 -10.78 -7.99 13.45
CA ALA A 52 -9.53 -8.65 13.81
C ALA A 52 -8.33 -8.20 12.98
N VAL A 53 -8.51 -7.91 11.68
CA VAL A 53 -7.38 -7.48 10.83
C VAL A 53 -6.98 -6.06 11.17
N VAL A 54 -7.95 -5.17 11.37
CA VAL A 54 -7.68 -3.79 11.80
C VAL A 54 -7.01 -3.77 13.18
N GLU A 55 -7.43 -4.64 14.10
CA GLU A 55 -6.78 -4.80 15.40
C GLU A 55 -5.34 -5.31 15.30
N ASN A 56 -5.09 -6.28 14.43
CA ASN A 56 -3.73 -6.77 14.21
C ASN A 56 -2.84 -5.68 13.60
N ILE A 57 -3.31 -4.98 12.56
CA ILE A 57 -2.57 -3.88 11.94
C ILE A 57 -2.28 -2.78 12.97
N MET A 58 -3.27 -2.41 13.79
CA MET A 58 -3.07 -1.41 14.83
C MET A 58 -2.04 -1.87 15.87
N ARG A 59 -2.13 -3.11 16.34
CA ARG A 59 -1.16 -3.67 17.30
C ARG A 59 0.25 -3.73 16.73
N ASP A 60 0.38 -4.02 15.43
CA ASP A 60 1.68 -4.14 14.78
C ASP A 60 2.32 -2.77 14.51
N LEU A 61 1.54 -1.68 14.56
CA LEU A 61 2.00 -0.29 14.37
C LEU A 61 2.15 0.52 15.65
N ASP A 62 1.32 0.25 16.66
CA ASP A 62 1.36 0.85 18.00
C ASP A 62 2.59 0.32 18.76
N GLU A 63 3.78 0.82 18.38
CA GLU A 63 5.06 0.40 18.93
C GLU A 63 5.17 0.79 20.40
N ASN A 64 4.63 1.97 20.74
CA ASN A 64 4.66 2.51 22.09
C ASN A 64 3.59 1.91 23.03
N LYS A 65 2.61 1.19 22.46
CA LYS A 65 1.51 0.47 23.13
C LYS A 65 0.56 1.38 23.91
N ASP A 66 0.30 2.57 23.39
CA ASP A 66 -0.66 3.52 23.98
C ASP A 66 -2.09 3.34 23.46
N GLY A 67 -2.29 2.47 22.47
CA GLY A 67 -3.60 2.17 21.88
C GLY A 67 -4.05 3.18 20.83
N GLU A 68 -3.16 4.07 20.39
CA GLU A 68 -3.33 5.01 19.29
C GLU A 68 -2.14 4.87 18.32
N VAL A 69 -2.21 5.53 17.15
CA VAL A 69 -1.13 5.51 16.16
C VAL A 69 -0.72 6.93 15.84
N ASP A 70 0.51 7.30 16.17
CA ASP A 70 1.06 8.61 15.85
C ASP A 70 1.55 8.72 14.39
N PHE A 71 1.99 9.91 13.99
CA PHE A 71 2.43 10.13 12.62
C PHE A 71 3.66 9.30 12.23
N GLN A 72 4.58 9.05 13.17
CA GLN A 72 5.77 8.26 12.90
C GLN A 72 5.38 6.80 12.64
N GLU A 73 4.53 6.23 13.49
CA GLU A 73 4.01 4.87 13.36
C GLU A 73 3.21 4.71 12.05
N PHE A 74 2.40 5.71 11.68
CA PHE A 74 1.72 5.75 10.38
C PHE A 74 2.69 5.72 9.18
N VAL A 75 3.78 6.48 9.22
CA VAL A 75 4.77 6.50 8.11
C VAL A 75 5.44 5.14 7.95
N VAL A 76 5.68 4.41 9.05
CA VAL A 76 6.23 3.05 9.00
C VAL A 76 5.28 2.11 8.25
N LEU A 77 3.96 2.17 8.49
CA LEU A 77 2.96 1.42 7.72
C LEU A 77 3.06 1.73 6.23
N VAL A 78 3.02 3.01 5.88
CA VAL A 78 3.04 3.44 4.48
C VAL A 78 4.32 2.98 3.79
N ALA A 79 5.46 3.07 4.46
CA ALA A 79 6.73 2.57 3.94
C ALA A 79 6.68 1.06 3.71
N ALA A 80 6.18 0.28 4.67
CA ALA A 80 6.04 -1.18 4.53
C ALA A 80 5.12 -1.56 3.36
N LEU A 81 3.96 -0.91 3.23
CA LEU A 81 3.04 -1.09 2.10
C LEU A 81 3.70 -0.71 0.77
N THR A 82 4.44 0.40 0.74
CA THR A 82 5.15 0.87 -0.46
C THR A 82 6.20 -0.15 -0.91
N VAL A 83 6.95 -0.74 0.04
CA VAL A 83 7.93 -1.80 -0.24
C VAL A 83 7.23 -3.07 -0.74
N ALA A 84 6.16 -3.52 -0.08
CA ALA A 84 5.40 -4.69 -0.51
C ALA A 84 4.79 -4.50 -1.91
N CYS A 85 4.30 -3.29 -2.21
CA CYS A 85 3.85 -2.94 -3.55
C CYS A 85 5.01 -2.93 -4.54
N ASN A 86 6.16 -2.36 -4.17
CA ASN A 86 7.34 -2.33 -5.02
C ASN A 86 7.78 -3.74 -5.43
N ASP A 87 7.82 -4.70 -4.51
CA ASP A 87 8.15 -6.09 -4.84
C ASP A 87 7.16 -6.68 -5.85
N PHE A 88 5.86 -6.40 -5.67
CA PHE A 88 4.82 -6.82 -6.61
C PHE A 88 4.97 -6.18 -8.01
N PHE A 89 5.38 -4.91 -8.08
CA PHE A 89 5.59 -4.20 -9.34
C PHE A 89 6.90 -4.62 -10.04
N VAL A 90 7.97 -4.85 -9.28
CA VAL A 90 9.26 -5.36 -9.78
C VAL A 90 9.10 -6.79 -10.31
N ASP A 91 8.31 -7.64 -9.65
CA ASP A 91 7.99 -9.00 -10.13
C ASP A 91 7.19 -8.99 -11.44
N ARG A 92 6.29 -8.01 -11.64
CA ARG A 92 5.56 -7.84 -12.91
C ARG A 92 6.44 -7.35 -14.06
N GLU A 93 7.50 -6.59 -13.78
CA GLU A 93 8.47 -6.20 -14.81
C GLU A 93 9.48 -7.31 -15.16
N GLY A 94 9.67 -8.29 -14.27
CA GLY A 94 10.54 -9.45 -14.45
C GLY A 94 9.98 -10.58 -15.33
N GLN A 95 8.65 -10.69 -15.46
CA GLN A 95 8.01 -11.65 -16.37
C GLN A 95 7.98 -11.09 -17.80
N LYS A 96 9.15 -10.95 -18.44
CA LYS A 96 9.26 -10.57 -19.86
C LYS A 96 9.49 -11.75 -20.78
N TRP A 97 9.54 -12.98 -20.28
CA TRP A 97 9.97 -14.14 -21.07
C TRP A 97 9.03 -15.34 -20.92
N ILE A 98 8.68 -15.98 -22.04
CA ILE A 98 8.08 -17.31 -22.06
C ILE A 98 9.15 -18.35 -22.41
N LYS A 99 9.10 -19.52 -21.76
CA LYS A 99 9.94 -20.67 -22.14
C LYS A 99 9.20 -21.51 -23.17
N TYR A 100 9.75 -21.60 -24.38
CA TYR A 100 9.23 -22.47 -25.44
C TYR A 100 10.38 -23.32 -25.99
N ASN A 101 10.24 -24.65 -25.91
CA ASN A 101 11.26 -25.62 -26.35
C ASN A 101 12.69 -25.31 -25.85
N GLY A 102 12.83 -24.94 -24.57
CA GLY A 102 14.13 -24.69 -23.95
C GLY A 102 14.74 -23.31 -24.23
N ASN A 103 14.08 -22.45 -24.99
CA ASN A 103 14.55 -21.09 -25.28
C ASN A 103 13.66 -20.03 -24.60
N GLU A 104 14.27 -18.94 -24.15
CA GLU A 104 13.59 -17.78 -23.53
C GLU A 104 13.27 -16.72 -24.61
N LEU A 105 11.99 -16.37 -24.79
CA LEU A 105 11.53 -15.40 -25.81
C LEU A 105 10.84 -14.18 -25.17
N PRO A 106 11.12 -12.93 -25.63
CA PRO A 106 10.57 -11.73 -25.03
C PRO A 106 9.11 -11.54 -25.42
N ILE A 107 8.25 -11.17 -24.47
CA ILE A 107 6.78 -11.08 -24.63
C ILE A 107 6.32 -10.06 -25.70
N ASN A 108 7.18 -9.11 -26.12
CA ASN A 108 6.88 -8.11 -27.17
C ASN A 108 7.42 -8.48 -28.58
N ALA A 109 7.82 -9.73 -28.83
CA ALA A 109 8.11 -10.13 -30.21
C ALA A 109 6.78 -10.41 -30.96
N ASN A 110 6.15 -9.37 -31.51
CA ASN A 110 5.03 -9.42 -32.49
C ASN A 110 4.59 -10.84 -32.93
N ILE A 111 3.84 -11.56 -32.09
CA ILE A 111 3.30 -12.90 -32.41
C ILE A 111 2.22 -12.79 -33.53
N VAL A 112 1.87 -11.57 -33.93
CA VAL A 112 0.89 -11.29 -34.99
C VAL A 112 1.47 -11.41 -36.42
N LYS A 113 2.78 -11.66 -36.61
CA LYS A 113 3.38 -11.76 -37.97
C LYS A 113 3.66 -13.18 -38.51
N LEU A 114 3.10 -14.25 -37.94
CA LEU A 114 3.23 -15.60 -38.53
C LEU A 114 1.90 -16.30 -38.83
N ASN A 115 0.79 -15.55 -38.90
CA ASN A 115 -0.50 -16.06 -39.40
C ASN A 115 -1.04 -15.27 -40.59
N LYS A 116 -0.18 -14.92 -41.55
CA LYS A 116 -0.61 -14.64 -42.93
C LYS A 116 0.44 -15.17 -43.91
N ILE A 117 0.09 -16.33 -44.50
CA ILE A 117 0.41 -16.84 -45.85
C ILE A 117 1.90 -17.05 -46.18
#